data_AF-A0A948E325-F1
#
_entry.id   AF-A0A948E325-F1
#
_cell.length_a   1.000
_cell.length_b   1.000
_cell.length_c   1.000
_cell.angle_alpha   90.00
_cell.angle_beta   90.00
_cell.angle_gamma   90.00
#
_symmetry.space_group_name_H-M   'P 1'
#
loop_
_entity.id
_entity.type
_entity.pdbx_description
1 polymer ?
#
loop_
_entity_poly.entity_id
_entity_poly.type
_entity_poly.pdbx_seq_one_letter_code
_entity_poly.pdbx_strand_id
1 'polypeptide(L)'
;MKRFSFILAIILVNLIACTSEKSSDTNTSIIAAPMLEATPGEDRPDFDCKIILTNVSRQSNGTGGYIDDGHNWIWAGQIRVLNSAVSEGWVPRIAYMPPSQDAWRAAETTLVTQGAVFSTYSFTMSENLPGPGMSGTSITRSVIQLIPLLERNGERMFDHNRIPGIFDNYRLTIDNGFQIVDDPAVCVDNGQPDEFEIIPPEFTVDFTADGNVNASGVLIGNGILNINYDINRLPNCRGTHNGYPAWDLIAYAKFLPSNTIAETSVRVFETNYGYPTNVAHAIPAEFAVPEGTTSVEIWFANSTLGGSSCIEWDSNNGNNYKFNVSSTPGWTGNNIVKISRGDSSACNNGTPWSGSTIYFGSWERTRAVVGNFCLEVWQEGVTDFNNPQLWQQIDARVYYRFEGEDFRSKYIDFVDYTGNNARYAFNLASIDPLGIYRCPDFETRVETLPSGEQQEQAMMEFFFSFNGQIHTTGNDGNPYFVVNYTDYYPNQFRESNCNQ
;
A
#
# COMPACT_ATOMS: atom_id res chain seq x y z
N MET A 1 51.51 45.41 53.89
CA MET A 1 50.59 46.54 54.16
C MET A 1 49.27 46.27 53.48
N LYS A 2 48.17 46.45 54.22
CA LYS A 2 46.79 46.05 53.89
C LYS A 2 46.26 46.74 52.62
N ARG A 3 45.53 46.03 51.75
CA ARG A 3 44.55 46.63 50.84
C ARG A 3 43.24 45.83 50.85
N PHE A 4 42.17 46.57 51.06
CA PHE A 4 40.77 46.17 51.19
C PHE A 4 40.17 45.87 49.81
N SER A 5 39.36 44.80 49.74
CA SER A 5 38.43 44.52 48.64
C SER A 5 37.17 45.38 48.78
N PHE A 6 36.71 45.98 47.68
CA PHE A 6 35.35 46.50 47.52
C PHE A 6 34.62 45.64 46.49
N ILE A 7 33.46 45.10 46.89
CA ILE A 7 32.52 44.35 46.05
C ILE A 7 31.56 45.36 45.42
N LEU A 8 31.42 45.34 44.09
CA LEU A 8 30.44 46.11 43.34
C LEU A 8 29.32 45.16 42.89
N ALA A 9 28.11 45.36 43.41
CA ALA A 9 26.91 44.64 43.01
C ALA A 9 26.24 45.38 41.83
N ILE A 10 26.04 44.69 40.71
CA ILE A 10 25.26 45.17 39.56
C ILE A 10 23.88 44.55 39.66
N ILE A 11 22.86 45.41 39.80
CA ILE A 11 21.43 45.05 39.75
C ILE A 11 21.00 45.11 38.29
N LEU A 12 20.62 43.96 37.72
CA LEU A 12 20.02 43.85 36.39
C LEU A 12 18.49 43.93 36.54
N VAL A 13 17.87 44.95 35.95
CA VAL A 13 16.41 45.12 35.89
C VAL A 13 15.91 44.46 34.60
N ASN A 14 15.07 43.43 34.73
CA ASN A 14 14.38 42.80 33.60
C ASN A 14 13.16 43.65 33.19
N LEU A 15 13.19 44.20 31.99
CA LEU A 15 12.04 44.79 31.31
C LEU A 15 11.32 43.68 30.54
N ILE A 16 10.09 43.35 30.97
CA ILE A 16 9.18 42.47 30.24
C ILE A 16 8.52 43.33 29.15
N ALA A 17 8.90 43.08 27.89
CA ALA A 17 8.22 43.64 26.73
C ALA A 17 7.06 42.71 26.35
N CYS A 18 5.83 43.22 26.35
CA CYS A 18 4.69 42.56 25.72
C CYS A 18 4.92 42.53 24.20
N THR A 19 5.27 41.38 23.65
CA THR A 19 5.23 41.13 22.21
C THR A 19 3.80 40.79 21.84
N SER A 20 3.17 41.65 21.03
CA SER A 20 1.96 41.30 20.29
C SER A 20 2.25 40.07 19.44
N GLU A 21 1.68 38.92 19.79
CA GLU A 21 1.69 37.74 18.94
C GLU A 21 0.96 38.10 17.64
N LYS A 22 1.71 38.11 16.55
CA LYS A 22 1.16 38.24 15.20
C LYS A 22 0.38 36.95 14.96
N SER A 23 -0.93 37.06 14.74
CA SER A 23 -1.79 35.95 14.31
C SER A 23 -1.05 35.14 13.25
N SER A 24 -0.78 33.87 13.55
CA SER A 24 -0.09 32.96 12.64
C SER A 24 -0.97 32.79 11.41
N ASP A 25 -0.57 33.39 10.29
CA ASP A 25 -1.17 33.11 8.99
C ASP A 25 -1.19 31.59 8.80
N THR A 26 -2.38 31.01 8.72
CA THR A 26 -2.56 29.58 8.49
C THR A 26 -2.11 29.30 7.06
N ASN A 27 -0.92 28.69 6.91
CA ASN A 27 -0.37 28.24 5.63
C ASN A 27 -1.33 27.24 4.99
N THR A 28 -2.21 27.75 4.15
CA THR A 28 -3.20 27.00 3.40
C THR A 28 -2.92 27.22 1.92
N SER A 29 -2.92 26.15 1.14
CA SER A 29 -2.66 26.20 -0.30
C SER A 29 -3.85 25.61 -1.05
N ILE A 30 -4.15 26.15 -2.25
CA ILE A 30 -5.14 25.55 -3.14
C ILE A 30 -4.51 24.32 -3.78
N ILE A 31 -5.22 23.20 -3.78
CA ILE A 31 -4.78 21.92 -4.35
C ILE A 31 -5.80 21.37 -5.34
N ALA A 32 -5.35 20.45 -6.20
CA ALA A 32 -6.23 19.68 -7.08
C ALA A 32 -7.23 18.84 -6.28
N ALA A 33 -8.40 18.58 -6.85
CA ALA A 33 -9.41 17.76 -6.20
C ALA A 33 -8.87 16.36 -5.86
N PRO A 34 -9.25 15.77 -4.71
CA PRO A 34 -8.94 14.39 -4.37
C PRO A 34 -9.47 13.44 -5.44
N MET A 35 -8.60 12.57 -5.95
CA MET A 35 -8.90 11.44 -6.83
C MET A 35 -9.55 11.78 -8.20
N LEU A 36 -9.82 13.05 -8.53
CA LEU A 36 -10.56 13.44 -9.75
C LEU A 36 -9.68 13.99 -10.89
N GLU A 37 -8.43 14.38 -10.62
CA GLU A 37 -7.58 15.08 -11.60
C GLU A 37 -6.22 14.42 -11.83
N ALA A 38 -5.97 13.28 -11.20
CA ALA A 38 -4.66 12.64 -11.22
C ALA A 38 -4.54 11.67 -12.41
N THR A 39 -3.35 11.62 -13.00
CA THR A 39 -3.00 10.57 -13.97
C THR A 39 -3.16 9.21 -13.27
N PRO A 40 -3.63 8.15 -13.95
CA PRO A 40 -3.70 6.82 -13.35
C PRO A 40 -2.38 6.45 -12.65
N GLY A 41 -2.43 6.20 -11.34
CA GLY A 41 -1.28 5.88 -10.49
C GLY A 41 -0.76 7.02 -9.60
N GLU A 42 -1.21 8.26 -9.79
CA GLU A 42 -0.80 9.41 -8.95
C GLU A 42 -1.65 9.52 -7.68
N ASP A 43 -2.96 9.27 -7.75
CA ASP A 43 -3.85 9.25 -6.59
C ASP A 43 -4.34 7.84 -6.27
N ARG A 44 -4.35 7.47 -4.98
CA ARG A 44 -4.87 6.18 -4.52
C ARG A 44 -5.56 6.26 -3.15
N PRO A 45 -6.55 5.39 -2.87
CA PRO A 45 -7.10 5.26 -1.55
C PRO A 45 -6.14 4.50 -0.62
N ASP A 46 -6.17 4.83 0.67
CA ASP A 46 -5.54 4.09 1.76
C ASP A 46 -6.60 3.25 2.47
N PHE A 47 -6.49 1.95 2.28
CA PHE A 47 -7.19 0.93 3.07
C PHE A 47 -6.23 0.16 3.98
N ASP A 48 -4.94 0.50 3.93
CA ASP A 48 -3.85 -0.20 4.62
C ASP A 48 -3.50 0.49 5.95
N CYS A 49 -4.35 1.40 6.44
CA CYS A 49 -4.11 2.15 7.66
C CYS A 49 -2.80 2.94 7.66
N LYS A 50 -2.32 3.45 6.51
CA LYS A 50 -1.12 4.30 6.44
C LYS A 50 -1.39 5.71 6.95
N ILE A 51 -2.60 6.22 6.78
CA ILE A 51 -3.05 7.51 7.31
C ILE A 51 -4.51 7.43 7.77
N ILE A 52 -4.78 7.92 8.98
CA ILE A 52 -6.08 7.77 9.63
C ILE A 52 -6.52 9.11 10.21
N LEU A 53 -7.70 9.60 9.84
CA LEU A 53 -8.37 10.66 10.58
C LEU A 53 -8.84 10.12 11.93
N THR A 54 -8.27 10.62 13.03
CA THR A 54 -8.78 10.23 14.35
C THR A 54 -9.96 11.10 14.71
N ASN A 55 -9.78 12.42 14.75
CA ASN A 55 -10.84 13.35 15.10
C ASN A 55 -10.71 14.69 14.39
N VAL A 56 -11.83 15.40 14.29
CA VAL A 56 -11.86 16.83 13.94
C VAL A 56 -13.11 17.47 14.53
N SER A 57 -12.97 18.66 15.11
CA SER A 57 -14.10 19.45 15.62
C SER A 57 -13.78 20.94 15.64
N ARG A 58 -14.81 21.76 15.87
CA ARG A 58 -14.62 23.16 16.27
C ARG A 58 -13.89 23.22 17.61
N GLN A 59 -12.95 24.13 17.75
CA GLN A 59 -12.22 24.33 19.00
C GLN A 59 -13.09 25.09 20.00
N SER A 60 -13.30 24.52 21.19
CA SER A 60 -14.06 25.17 22.27
C SER A 60 -13.28 26.33 22.86
N ASN A 61 -13.96 27.45 23.14
CA ASN A 61 -13.36 28.58 23.85
C ASN A 61 -13.47 28.44 25.39
N GLY A 62 -13.99 27.32 25.89
CA GLY A 62 -14.16 27.05 27.33
C GLY A 62 -15.35 27.77 28.01
N THR A 63 -16.08 28.62 27.29
CA THR A 63 -17.21 29.42 27.82
C THR A 63 -18.55 29.09 27.15
N GLY A 64 -18.63 27.94 26.48
CA GLY A 64 -19.82 27.51 25.74
C GLY A 64 -19.91 28.02 24.30
N GLY A 65 -18.84 28.65 23.79
CA GLY A 65 -18.68 29.01 22.38
C GLY A 65 -17.46 28.32 21.74
N TYR A 66 -17.10 28.80 20.56
CA TYR A 66 -15.97 28.30 19.79
C TYR A 66 -14.92 29.40 19.57
N ILE A 67 -13.67 29.00 19.36
CA ILE A 67 -12.60 29.92 18.97
C ILE A 67 -12.84 30.33 17.51
N ASP A 68 -12.63 31.60 17.18
CA ASP A 68 -12.74 32.16 15.83
C ASP A 68 -11.57 33.10 15.52
N ASP A 69 -11.34 33.35 14.22
CA ASP A 69 -10.33 34.28 13.70
C ASP A 69 -10.91 35.68 13.38
N GLY A 70 -12.08 36.00 13.93
CA GLY A 70 -12.87 37.19 13.61
C GLY A 70 -13.88 36.98 12.47
N HIS A 71 -13.71 35.94 11.65
CA HIS A 71 -14.60 35.64 10.52
C HIS A 71 -15.12 34.20 10.54
N ASN A 72 -14.23 33.24 10.80
CA ASN A 72 -14.49 31.81 10.70
C ASN A 72 -14.21 31.14 12.05
N TRP A 73 -14.93 30.07 12.36
CA TRP A 73 -14.54 29.22 13.49
C TRP A 73 -13.24 28.48 13.17
N ILE A 74 -12.44 28.25 14.20
CA ILE A 74 -11.23 27.43 14.10
C ILE A 74 -11.60 25.96 14.31
N TRP A 75 -11.24 25.15 13.32
CA TRP A 75 -11.36 23.70 13.33
C TRP A 75 -10.00 23.10 13.60
N ALA A 76 -9.92 22.12 14.48
CA ALA A 76 -8.70 21.38 14.66
C ALA A 76 -9.00 19.90 14.89
N GLY A 77 -8.01 19.09 14.58
CA GLY A 77 -8.13 17.65 14.64
C GLY A 77 -6.77 16.99 14.72
N GLN A 78 -6.81 15.67 14.67
CA GLN A 78 -5.62 14.83 14.67
C GLN A 78 -5.73 13.75 13.60
N ILE A 79 -4.56 13.33 13.13
CA ILE A 79 -4.39 12.17 12.27
C ILE A 79 -3.30 11.27 12.86
N ARG A 80 -3.37 9.98 12.59
CA ARG A 80 -2.28 9.02 12.82
C ARG A 80 -1.69 8.62 11.47
N VAL A 81 -0.37 8.50 11.42
CA VAL A 81 0.38 8.12 10.21
C VAL A 81 1.32 6.99 10.57
N LEU A 82 1.33 5.93 9.77
CA LEU A 82 2.19 4.78 9.97
C LEU A 82 3.66 5.21 9.86
N ASN A 83 4.49 4.82 10.83
CA ASN A 83 5.88 5.26 10.88
C ASN A 83 6.68 4.83 9.63
N SER A 84 6.38 3.67 9.05
CA SER A 84 7.01 3.22 7.80
C SER A 84 6.71 4.18 6.64
N ALA A 85 5.46 4.65 6.51
CA ALA A 85 5.11 5.66 5.51
C ALA A 85 5.90 6.97 5.71
N VAL A 86 6.07 7.44 6.95
CA VAL A 86 6.91 8.62 7.21
C VAL A 86 8.37 8.38 6.81
N SER A 87 8.91 7.18 7.11
CA SER A 87 10.29 6.82 6.76
C SER A 87 10.53 6.71 5.25
N GLU A 88 9.49 6.34 4.50
CA GLU A 88 9.46 6.34 3.03
C GLU A 88 9.38 7.76 2.42
N GLY A 89 9.31 8.80 3.24
CA GLY A 89 9.27 10.20 2.82
C GLY A 89 7.87 10.75 2.53
N TRP A 90 6.80 10.08 2.97
CA TRP A 90 5.44 10.61 2.86
C TRP A 90 5.20 11.77 3.83
N VAL A 91 4.55 12.83 3.33
CA VAL A 91 4.22 14.03 4.11
C VAL A 91 2.71 14.09 4.35
N PRO A 92 2.24 14.08 5.62
CA PRO A 92 0.82 14.10 5.92
C PRO A 92 0.20 15.50 5.88
N ARG A 93 -0.99 15.60 5.29
CA ARG A 93 -1.78 16.84 5.12
C ARG A 93 -3.28 16.57 5.28
N ILE A 94 -4.06 17.63 5.42
CA ILE A 94 -5.52 17.57 5.35
C ILE A 94 -6.01 18.37 4.14
N ALA A 95 -6.61 17.68 3.16
CA ALA A 95 -7.40 18.34 2.13
C ALA A 95 -8.79 18.67 2.68
N TYR A 96 -9.29 19.88 2.42
CA TYR A 96 -10.65 20.27 2.76
C TYR A 96 -11.27 21.19 1.69
N MET A 97 -12.59 21.11 1.55
CA MET A 97 -13.38 21.95 0.67
C MET A 97 -14.42 22.73 1.48
N PRO A 98 -14.34 24.07 1.49
CA PRO A 98 -15.33 24.91 2.16
C PRO A 98 -16.73 24.83 1.53
N PRO A 99 -17.82 25.13 2.29
CA PRO A 99 -19.19 25.00 1.79
C PRO A 99 -19.56 25.88 0.58
N SER A 100 -18.79 26.94 0.32
CA SER A 100 -19.11 27.99 -0.66
C SER A 100 -18.10 28.11 -1.80
N GLN A 101 -17.13 27.19 -1.93
CA GLN A 101 -16.03 27.31 -2.89
C GLN A 101 -15.81 26.06 -3.74
N ASP A 102 -15.50 26.27 -5.02
CA ASP A 102 -15.21 25.22 -6.01
C ASP A 102 -13.76 24.70 -5.91
N ALA A 103 -13.06 24.96 -4.81
CA ALA A 103 -11.62 24.71 -4.69
C ALA A 103 -11.26 23.96 -3.40
N TRP A 104 -10.45 22.92 -3.56
CA TRP A 104 -9.83 22.19 -2.47
C TRP A 104 -8.63 22.95 -1.91
N ARG A 105 -8.46 22.87 -0.60
CA ARG A 105 -7.37 23.49 0.15
C ARG A 105 -6.63 22.44 0.96
N ALA A 106 -5.33 22.59 1.12
CA ALA A 106 -4.53 21.76 2.03
C ALA A 106 -4.16 22.55 3.29
N ALA A 107 -4.39 21.97 4.45
CA ALA A 107 -3.83 22.41 5.72
C ALA A 107 -2.59 21.56 6.07
N GLU A 108 -1.52 22.24 6.48
CA GLU A 108 -0.32 21.58 7.00
C GLU A 108 -0.60 20.87 8.33
N THR A 109 0.15 19.82 8.60
CA THR A 109 0.08 19.08 9.86
C THR A 109 1.36 19.28 10.68
N THR A 110 1.27 19.13 12.00
CA THR A 110 2.39 19.23 12.93
C THR A 110 2.50 17.95 13.74
N LEU A 111 3.69 17.35 13.79
CA LEU A 111 3.93 16.17 14.62
C LEU A 111 3.70 16.52 16.11
N VAL A 112 2.81 15.78 16.76
CA VAL A 112 2.50 15.92 18.19
C VAL A 112 3.25 14.89 19.01
N THR A 113 3.24 13.63 18.56
CA THR A 113 3.86 12.51 19.30
C THR A 113 4.28 11.43 18.31
N GLN A 114 5.50 10.92 18.47
CA GLN A 114 5.98 9.74 17.75
C GLN A 114 5.70 8.50 18.61
N GLY A 115 4.77 7.66 18.18
CA GLY A 115 4.49 6.36 18.80
C GLY A 115 5.37 5.25 18.21
N ALA A 116 5.19 4.02 18.69
CA ALA A 116 5.95 2.86 18.21
C ALA A 116 5.56 2.47 16.78
N VAL A 117 4.25 2.42 16.49
CA VAL A 117 3.70 2.06 15.16
C VAL A 117 3.26 3.31 14.40
N PHE A 118 2.48 4.18 15.06
CA PHE A 118 1.97 5.42 14.47
C PHE A 118 2.59 6.66 15.08
N SER A 119 2.79 7.67 14.24
CA SER A 119 3.02 9.05 14.65
C SER A 119 1.72 9.83 14.59
N THR A 120 1.42 10.60 15.64
CA THR A 120 0.23 11.45 15.72
C THR A 120 0.59 12.86 15.29
N TYR A 121 -0.17 13.40 14.34
CA TYR A 121 -0.07 14.77 13.87
C TYR A 121 -1.34 15.54 14.19
N SER A 122 -1.23 16.83 14.46
CA SER A 122 -2.34 17.77 14.59
C SER A 122 -2.43 18.68 13.37
N PHE A 123 -3.61 19.24 13.13
CA PHE A 123 -3.83 20.23 12.10
C PHE A 123 -4.89 21.23 12.54
N THR A 124 -4.90 22.39 11.88
CA THR A 124 -5.88 23.46 12.08
C THR A 124 -6.38 23.96 10.74
N MET A 125 -7.68 24.23 10.63
CA MET A 125 -8.32 24.84 9.46
C MET A 125 -9.20 25.99 9.91
N SER A 126 -9.10 27.14 9.24
CA SER A 126 -9.99 28.28 9.50
C SER A 126 -10.42 29.01 8.24
N GLU A 127 -9.69 28.85 7.13
CA GLU A 127 -9.89 29.68 5.95
C GLU A 127 -11.21 29.35 5.21
N ASN A 128 -12.07 30.37 5.07
CA ASN A 128 -13.35 30.28 4.36
C ASN A 128 -14.35 29.26 4.93
N LEU A 129 -14.16 28.87 6.19
CA LEU A 129 -15.03 27.91 6.87
C LEU A 129 -16.21 28.61 7.58
N PRO A 130 -17.27 27.87 7.97
CA PRO A 130 -18.36 28.45 8.74
C PRO A 130 -17.90 29.19 9.99
N GLY A 131 -18.55 30.32 10.27
CA GLY A 131 -18.18 31.20 11.39
C GLY A 131 -19.37 31.92 12.02
N PRO A 132 -19.13 32.72 13.07
CA PRO A 132 -20.18 33.35 13.87
C PRO A 132 -21.01 34.39 13.11
N GLY A 133 -20.48 34.94 12.00
CA GLY A 133 -21.17 35.90 11.15
C GLY A 133 -22.20 35.29 10.19
N MET A 134 -22.27 33.96 10.08
CA MET A 134 -23.22 33.30 9.18
C MET A 134 -24.65 33.28 9.73
N SER A 135 -25.63 33.37 8.85
CA SER A 135 -27.04 33.16 9.23
C SER A 135 -27.28 31.72 9.69
N GLY A 136 -28.25 31.49 10.58
CA GLY A 136 -28.61 30.13 11.01
C GLY A 136 -29.00 29.20 9.85
N THR A 137 -29.64 29.74 8.80
CA THR A 137 -29.94 28.99 7.57
C THR A 137 -28.69 28.66 6.77
N SER A 138 -27.70 29.53 6.75
CA SER A 138 -26.40 29.25 6.11
C SER A 138 -25.65 28.16 6.88
N ILE A 139 -25.56 28.27 8.20
CA ILE A 139 -24.88 27.29 9.07
C ILE A 139 -25.52 25.91 8.94
N THR A 140 -26.85 25.81 8.98
CA THR A 140 -27.58 24.53 8.86
C THR A 140 -27.39 23.84 7.51
N ARG A 141 -27.02 24.58 6.46
CA ARG A 141 -26.77 24.05 5.11
C ARG A 141 -25.28 23.84 4.81
N SER A 142 -24.39 24.29 5.70
CA SER A 142 -22.96 24.15 5.50
C SER A 142 -22.54 22.68 5.55
N VAL A 143 -21.77 22.28 4.54
CA VAL A 143 -21.09 20.98 4.48
C VAL A 143 -19.62 21.28 4.23
N ILE A 144 -18.76 20.91 5.19
CA ILE A 144 -17.31 20.94 4.98
C ILE A 144 -16.93 19.52 4.59
N GLN A 145 -16.28 19.36 3.43
CA GLN A 145 -15.68 18.09 3.07
C GLN A 145 -14.21 18.12 3.48
N LEU A 146 -13.69 17.01 3.99
CA LEU A 146 -12.26 16.87 4.23
C LEU A 146 -11.80 15.42 4.04
N ILE A 147 -10.53 15.25 3.76
CA ILE A 147 -9.87 13.94 3.70
C ILE A 147 -8.39 14.11 4.06
N PRO A 148 -7.86 13.32 5.03
CA PRO A 148 -6.42 13.21 5.22
C PRO A 148 -5.75 12.65 3.98
N LEU A 149 -4.54 13.10 3.71
CA LEU A 149 -3.73 12.56 2.64
C LEU A 149 -2.24 12.54 2.97
N LEU A 150 -1.51 11.62 2.34
CA LEU A 150 -0.06 11.57 2.30
C LEU A 150 0.40 12.02 0.91
N GLU A 151 1.38 12.92 0.84
CA GLU A 151 2.01 13.34 -0.42
C GLU A 151 3.46 12.87 -0.50
N ARG A 152 3.88 12.39 -1.68
CA ARG A 152 5.28 12.06 -1.98
C ARG A 152 5.55 12.16 -3.47
N ASN A 153 6.46 13.05 -3.89
CA ASN A 153 6.89 13.18 -5.29
C ASN A 153 5.75 13.36 -6.31
N GLY A 154 4.64 14.00 -5.92
CA GLY A 154 3.45 14.16 -6.76
C GLY A 154 2.41 13.06 -6.61
N GLU A 155 2.75 11.93 -5.99
CA GLU A 155 1.79 10.90 -5.58
C GLU A 155 1.01 11.37 -4.35
N ARG A 156 -0.28 11.02 -4.29
CA ARG A 156 -1.17 11.26 -3.17
C ARG A 156 -1.88 9.98 -2.75
N MET A 157 -1.98 9.76 -1.44
CA MET A 157 -2.71 8.65 -0.85
C MET A 157 -3.72 9.18 0.15
N PHE A 158 -5.00 8.81 0.02
CA PHE A 158 -6.11 9.40 0.78
C PHE A 158 -6.71 8.43 1.79
N ASP A 159 -7.01 8.87 3.02
CA ASP A 159 -7.59 8.01 4.05
C ASP A 159 -9.02 7.53 3.67
N HIS A 160 -9.15 6.23 3.40
CA HIS A 160 -10.44 5.55 3.16
C HIS A 160 -10.71 4.43 4.18
N ASN A 161 -10.04 4.45 5.33
CA ASN A 161 -10.17 3.42 6.37
C ASN A 161 -11.54 3.45 7.08
N ARG A 162 -12.28 4.57 7.01
CA ARG A 162 -13.66 4.71 7.55
C ARG A 162 -14.73 4.91 6.48
N ILE A 163 -14.32 5.23 5.26
CA ILE A 163 -15.20 5.65 4.17
C ILE A 163 -15.01 4.68 3.00
N PRO A 164 -15.97 3.76 2.76
CA PRO A 164 -15.77 2.67 1.81
C PRO A 164 -15.74 3.13 0.34
N GLY A 165 -16.34 4.27 0.01
CA GLY A 165 -16.28 4.82 -1.34
C GLY A 165 -14.97 5.55 -1.59
N ILE A 166 -14.24 5.16 -2.64
CA ILE A 166 -12.93 5.75 -3.01
C ILE A 166 -12.99 7.22 -3.48
N PHE A 167 -14.19 7.79 -3.66
CA PHE A 167 -14.38 9.24 -3.92
C PHE A 167 -15.18 9.93 -2.81
N ASP A 168 -15.54 9.19 -1.77
CA ASP A 168 -16.24 9.76 -0.63
C ASP A 168 -15.24 10.50 0.26
N ASN A 169 -15.69 11.60 0.86
CA ASN A 169 -14.91 12.39 1.79
C ASN A 169 -15.60 12.37 3.16
N TYR A 170 -14.84 12.65 4.22
CA TYR A 170 -15.44 12.96 5.51
C TYR A 170 -16.25 14.25 5.38
N ARG A 171 -17.39 14.30 6.07
CA ARG A 171 -18.30 15.45 6.02
C ARG A 171 -18.53 15.99 7.42
N LEU A 172 -18.28 17.28 7.62
CA LEU A 172 -18.72 18.01 8.81
C LEU A 172 -20.03 18.71 8.46
N THR A 173 -21.10 18.29 9.12
CA THR A 173 -22.45 18.81 8.89
C THR A 173 -23.11 19.11 10.22
N ILE A 174 -24.24 19.83 10.21
CA ILE A 174 -24.98 20.06 11.44
C ILE A 174 -25.46 18.75 12.10
N ASP A 175 -25.75 17.73 11.30
CA ASP A 175 -26.29 16.45 11.76
C ASP A 175 -25.30 15.67 12.62
N ASN A 176 -23.99 15.75 12.31
CA ASN A 176 -22.95 15.19 13.17
C ASN A 176 -22.38 16.19 14.18
N GLY A 177 -23.02 17.35 14.37
CA GLY A 177 -22.54 18.40 15.26
C GLY A 177 -21.29 19.13 14.74
N PHE A 178 -20.99 18.93 13.46
CA PHE A 178 -19.74 19.26 12.80
C PHE A 178 -18.53 18.69 13.53
N GLN A 179 -18.50 17.36 13.64
CA GLN A 179 -17.35 16.66 14.19
C GLN A 179 -17.21 15.28 13.57
N ILE A 180 -15.97 14.82 13.44
CA ILE A 180 -15.64 13.41 13.34
C ILE A 180 -15.05 13.02 14.69
N VAL A 181 -15.67 12.05 15.34
CA VAL A 181 -15.20 11.53 16.63
C VAL A 181 -14.17 10.44 16.39
N ASP A 182 -13.30 10.25 17.39
CA ASP A 182 -12.37 9.12 17.35
C ASP A 182 -13.10 7.79 17.38
N ASP A 183 -12.70 6.90 16.48
CA ASP A 183 -13.19 5.53 16.38
C ASP A 183 -11.99 4.61 16.60
N PRO A 184 -11.83 4.07 17.83
CA PRO A 184 -10.70 3.22 18.16
C PRO A 184 -10.76 1.86 17.47
N ALA A 185 -11.87 1.48 16.84
CA ALA A 185 -11.96 0.24 16.07
C ALA A 185 -11.30 0.34 14.69
N VAL A 186 -11.11 1.56 14.18
CA VAL A 186 -10.50 1.80 12.88
C VAL A 186 -8.99 1.71 13.03
N CYS A 187 -8.38 0.77 12.30
CA CYS A 187 -6.94 0.57 12.31
C CYS A 187 -6.42 0.37 13.74
N VAL A 188 -7.00 -0.62 14.42
CA VAL A 188 -6.57 -1.03 15.76
C VAL A 188 -5.09 -1.41 15.72
N ASP A 189 -4.31 -0.80 16.63
CA ASP A 189 -2.95 -1.18 16.97
C ASP A 189 -2.96 -2.58 17.61
N ASN A 190 -3.29 -3.62 16.84
CA ASN A 190 -3.51 -4.94 17.39
C ASN A 190 -2.21 -5.63 17.84
N GLY A 191 -1.06 -4.94 17.76
CA GLY A 191 0.25 -5.50 18.13
C GLY A 191 0.46 -6.90 17.54
N GLN A 192 -0.16 -7.17 16.39
CA GLN A 192 -0.09 -8.46 15.74
C GLN A 192 1.36 -8.59 15.30
N PRO A 193 2.08 -9.60 15.81
CA PRO A 193 3.47 -9.78 15.45
C PRO A 193 3.51 -10.18 13.99
N ASP A 194 3.88 -9.25 13.09
CA ASP A 194 4.25 -9.46 11.69
C ASP A 194 3.75 -10.79 11.11
N GLU A 195 2.43 -11.04 11.16
CA GLU A 195 1.86 -12.22 10.52
C GLU A 195 2.03 -11.92 9.06
N PHE A 196 2.95 -12.66 8.43
CA PHE A 196 3.34 -12.47 7.06
C PHE A 196 2.08 -12.38 6.19
N GLU A 197 1.84 -11.20 5.61
CA GLU A 197 0.79 -11.03 4.62
C GLU A 197 1.30 -11.65 3.32
N ILE A 198 0.80 -12.84 3.00
CA ILE A 198 0.97 -13.38 1.65
C ILE A 198 0.26 -12.41 0.74
N ILE A 199 1.01 -11.62 -0.04
CA ILE A 199 0.42 -10.81 -1.11
C ILE A 199 -0.34 -11.80 -2.00
N PRO A 200 -1.69 -11.75 -2.00
CA PRO A 200 -2.48 -12.70 -2.75
C PRO A 200 -2.13 -12.52 -4.24
N PRO A 201 -1.84 -13.61 -4.96
CA PRO A 201 -1.55 -13.53 -6.39
C PRO A 201 -2.69 -12.84 -7.14
N GLU A 202 -2.31 -11.88 -7.97
CA GLU A 202 -3.23 -11.06 -8.75
C GLU A 202 -3.37 -11.60 -10.17
N PHE A 203 -4.60 -11.61 -10.66
CA PHE A 203 -4.94 -11.86 -12.04
C PHE A 203 -5.74 -10.68 -12.59
N THR A 204 -5.18 -10.02 -13.59
CA THR A 204 -5.79 -8.82 -14.19
C THR A 204 -6.37 -9.14 -15.55
N VAL A 205 -7.61 -8.71 -15.78
CA VAL A 205 -8.29 -8.79 -17.08
C VAL A 205 -8.69 -7.40 -17.56
N ASP A 206 -8.17 -7.00 -18.71
CA ASP A 206 -8.49 -5.76 -19.39
C ASP A 206 -9.55 -5.99 -20.48
N PHE A 207 -10.70 -5.36 -20.33
CA PHE A 207 -11.77 -5.30 -21.33
C PHE A 207 -11.75 -3.93 -22.01
N THR A 208 -11.12 -3.86 -23.18
CA THR A 208 -10.89 -2.60 -23.89
C THR A 208 -12.11 -2.17 -24.72
N ALA A 209 -12.21 -0.86 -25.05
CA ALA A 209 -13.33 -0.32 -25.84
C ALA A 209 -13.49 -0.94 -27.24
N ASP A 210 -12.41 -1.44 -27.83
CA ASP A 210 -12.40 -2.07 -29.16
C ASP A 210 -12.87 -3.54 -29.15
N GLY A 211 -13.26 -4.07 -27.98
CA GLY A 211 -13.76 -5.44 -27.84
C GLY A 211 -12.69 -6.47 -27.46
N ASN A 212 -11.40 -6.11 -27.40
CA ASN A 212 -10.35 -7.04 -27.00
C ASN A 212 -10.42 -7.38 -25.50
N VAL A 213 -9.94 -8.57 -25.15
CA VAL A 213 -9.84 -9.05 -23.77
C VAL A 213 -8.42 -9.54 -23.57
N ASN A 214 -7.67 -8.85 -22.72
CA ASN A 214 -6.29 -9.20 -22.40
C ASN A 214 -6.23 -9.66 -20.95
N ALA A 215 -5.58 -10.77 -20.69
CA ALA A 215 -5.43 -11.29 -19.33
C ALA A 215 -3.94 -11.45 -18.99
N SER A 216 -3.59 -11.17 -17.74
CA SER A 216 -2.22 -11.29 -17.24
C SER A 216 -2.22 -11.74 -15.78
N GLY A 217 -1.13 -12.41 -15.37
CA GLY A 217 -1.03 -13.06 -14.05
C GLY A 217 -1.59 -14.47 -14.04
N VAL A 218 -1.69 -15.06 -12.84
CA VAL A 218 -2.23 -16.42 -12.63
C VAL A 218 -3.46 -16.32 -11.75
N LEU A 219 -4.62 -16.72 -12.28
CA LEU A 219 -5.84 -16.76 -11.49
C LEU A 219 -5.80 -17.98 -10.56
N ILE A 220 -5.84 -17.77 -9.25
CA ILE A 220 -5.79 -18.84 -8.24
C ILE A 220 -6.89 -18.69 -7.19
N GLY A 221 -7.23 -19.78 -6.50
CA GLY A 221 -8.06 -19.70 -5.29
C GLY A 221 -7.33 -18.94 -4.18
N ASN A 222 -8.07 -18.15 -3.39
CA ASN A 222 -7.55 -17.19 -2.41
C ASN A 222 -6.68 -16.06 -3.01
N GLY A 223 -6.70 -15.87 -4.34
CA GLY A 223 -6.07 -14.74 -5.02
C GLY A 223 -7.03 -13.57 -5.22
N ILE A 224 -6.58 -12.55 -5.96
CA ILE A 224 -7.36 -11.37 -6.34
C ILE A 224 -7.59 -11.37 -7.86
N LEU A 225 -8.84 -11.18 -8.27
CA LEU A 225 -9.24 -10.92 -9.64
C LEU A 225 -9.44 -9.40 -9.81
N ASN A 226 -8.56 -8.78 -10.59
CA ASN A 226 -8.65 -7.38 -11.00
C ASN A 226 -9.28 -7.27 -12.39
N ILE A 227 -10.28 -6.44 -12.54
CA ILE A 227 -10.98 -6.20 -13.81
C ILE A 227 -10.88 -4.72 -14.16
N ASN A 228 -10.19 -4.44 -15.26
CA ASN A 228 -10.17 -3.11 -15.87
C ASN A 228 -11.15 -3.09 -17.04
N TYR A 229 -12.30 -2.43 -16.84
CA TYR A 229 -13.32 -2.35 -17.87
C TYR A 229 -13.39 -0.94 -18.46
N ASP A 230 -13.13 -0.81 -19.76
CA ASP A 230 -13.37 0.45 -20.46
C ASP A 230 -14.87 0.66 -20.61
N ILE A 231 -15.40 1.65 -19.91
CA ILE A 231 -16.83 1.95 -19.91
C ILE A 231 -17.38 2.13 -21.33
N ASN A 232 -16.57 2.64 -22.28
CA ASN A 232 -16.97 2.91 -23.66
C ASN A 232 -17.20 1.65 -24.50
N ARG A 233 -16.86 0.47 -23.99
CA ARG A 233 -17.23 -0.83 -24.56
C ARG A 233 -18.74 -1.06 -24.54
N LEU A 234 -19.45 -0.51 -23.55
CA LEU A 234 -20.92 -0.62 -23.40
C LEU A 234 -21.56 0.77 -23.26
N PRO A 235 -21.62 1.57 -24.34
CA PRO A 235 -21.98 2.99 -24.27
C PRO A 235 -23.49 3.25 -24.19
N ASN A 236 -24.35 2.28 -24.47
CA ASN A 236 -25.80 2.49 -24.44
C ASN A 236 -26.35 2.42 -23.00
N CYS A 237 -27.63 2.75 -22.81
CA CYS A 237 -28.31 2.76 -21.51
C CYS A 237 -27.72 3.71 -20.45
N ARG A 238 -26.94 4.71 -20.85
CA ARG A 238 -26.45 5.80 -19.99
C ARG A 238 -27.44 6.95 -19.88
N GLY A 239 -28.48 6.81 -19.06
CA GLY A 239 -29.57 7.79 -18.92
C GLY A 239 -29.33 8.86 -17.85
N THR A 240 -30.21 9.87 -17.81
CA THR A 240 -30.23 10.90 -16.75
C THR A 240 -31.60 10.99 -16.09
N HIS A 241 -31.64 11.39 -14.83
CA HIS A 241 -32.87 11.67 -14.08
C HIS A 241 -32.73 13.02 -13.37
N ASN A 242 -33.62 13.96 -13.68
CA ASN A 242 -33.56 15.35 -13.19
C ASN A 242 -32.21 16.06 -13.47
N GLY A 243 -31.58 15.75 -14.60
CA GLY A 243 -30.30 16.35 -15.01
C GLY A 243 -29.05 15.68 -14.40
N TYR A 244 -29.22 14.76 -13.46
CA TYR A 244 -28.16 13.95 -12.88
C TYR A 244 -28.02 12.62 -13.61
N PRO A 245 -26.83 12.01 -13.67
CA PRO A 245 -26.69 10.71 -14.26
C PRO A 245 -27.50 9.68 -13.46
N ALA A 246 -28.19 8.82 -14.17
CA ALA A 246 -29.01 7.77 -13.60
C ALA A 246 -28.75 6.49 -14.38
N TRP A 247 -27.52 5.99 -14.29
CA TRP A 247 -27.13 4.71 -14.87
C TRP A 247 -25.99 4.12 -14.09
N ASP A 248 -25.83 2.80 -14.16
CA ASP A 248 -24.69 2.10 -13.58
C ASP A 248 -24.20 1.01 -14.52
N LEU A 249 -22.90 0.74 -14.44
CA LEU A 249 -22.23 -0.31 -15.18
C LEU A 249 -21.57 -1.25 -14.17
N ILE A 250 -22.13 -2.45 -14.06
CA ILE A 250 -21.79 -3.42 -13.03
C ILE A 250 -21.01 -4.57 -13.66
N ALA A 251 -19.88 -4.93 -13.06
CA ALA A 251 -19.17 -6.18 -13.33
C ALA A 251 -19.71 -7.27 -12.41
N TYR A 252 -19.92 -8.45 -12.96
CA TYR A 252 -20.32 -9.65 -12.24
C TYR A 252 -19.23 -10.71 -12.39
N ALA A 253 -18.87 -11.34 -11.28
CA ALA A 253 -17.96 -12.48 -11.24
C ALA A 253 -18.64 -13.67 -10.57
N LYS A 254 -18.84 -14.76 -11.30
CA LYS A 254 -19.38 -16.01 -10.78
C LYS A 254 -18.28 -17.04 -10.60
N PHE A 255 -18.12 -17.51 -9.37
CA PHE A 255 -17.11 -18.48 -8.99
C PHE A 255 -17.68 -19.91 -9.06
N LEU A 256 -16.99 -20.81 -9.76
CA LEU A 256 -17.38 -22.21 -9.91
C LEU A 256 -16.44 -23.12 -9.12
N PRO A 257 -16.94 -24.18 -8.45
CA PRO A 257 -18.29 -24.73 -8.55
C PRO A 257 -19.31 -24.16 -7.55
N SER A 258 -18.91 -23.23 -6.66
CA SER A 258 -19.79 -22.70 -5.60
C SER A 258 -21.04 -22.00 -6.15
N ASN A 259 -20.98 -21.47 -7.38
CA ASN A 259 -21.98 -20.60 -8.00
C ASN A 259 -22.21 -19.28 -7.23
N THR A 260 -21.29 -18.91 -6.34
CA THR A 260 -21.31 -17.59 -5.69
C THR A 260 -21.09 -16.50 -6.75
N ILE A 261 -21.89 -15.44 -6.71
CA ILE A 261 -21.75 -14.27 -7.57
C ILE A 261 -21.34 -13.09 -6.70
N ALA A 262 -20.26 -12.42 -7.08
CA ALA A 262 -19.90 -11.10 -6.58
C ALA A 262 -20.14 -10.07 -7.68
N GLU A 263 -20.47 -8.84 -7.28
CA GLU A 263 -20.71 -7.74 -8.20
C GLU A 263 -20.22 -6.41 -7.63
N THR A 264 -19.74 -5.52 -8.51
CA THR A 264 -19.39 -4.15 -8.14
C THR A 264 -19.51 -3.23 -9.36
N SER A 265 -19.66 -1.92 -9.12
CA SER A 265 -19.65 -0.93 -10.21
C SER A 265 -18.23 -0.77 -10.74
N VAL A 266 -18.09 -0.70 -12.06
CA VAL A 266 -16.83 -0.36 -12.76
C VAL A 266 -16.80 1.10 -13.21
N ARG A 267 -17.70 1.92 -12.67
CA ARG A 267 -17.78 3.34 -13.00
C ARG A 267 -18.04 4.22 -11.79
N VAL A 268 -17.42 5.38 -11.79
CA VAL A 268 -17.73 6.47 -10.87
C VAL A 268 -18.14 7.71 -11.65
N PHE A 269 -18.98 8.57 -11.07
CA PHE A 269 -19.19 9.91 -11.58
C PHE A 269 -18.28 10.91 -10.90
N GLU A 270 -17.78 11.88 -11.65
CA GLU A 270 -17.23 13.09 -11.02
C GLU A 270 -18.31 13.73 -10.15
N THR A 271 -17.93 14.35 -9.04
CA THR A 271 -18.87 15.09 -8.20
C THR A 271 -18.47 16.55 -8.11
N ASN A 272 -19.47 17.43 -8.10
CA ASN A 272 -19.31 18.84 -7.79
C ASN A 272 -20.11 19.14 -6.51
N TYR A 273 -19.44 19.50 -5.42
CA TYR A 273 -20.04 19.64 -4.09
C TYR A 273 -20.82 18.40 -3.59
N GLY A 274 -20.37 17.20 -3.98
CA GLY A 274 -21.06 15.95 -3.65
C GLY A 274 -22.31 15.67 -4.50
N TYR A 275 -22.59 16.49 -5.52
CA TYR A 275 -23.59 16.18 -6.53
C TYR A 275 -22.91 15.58 -7.77
N PRO A 276 -23.34 14.42 -8.28
CA PRO A 276 -22.71 13.80 -9.44
C PRO A 276 -22.88 14.67 -10.70
N THR A 277 -21.82 14.83 -11.49
CA THR A 277 -21.88 15.40 -12.84
C THR A 277 -22.24 14.31 -13.86
N ASN A 278 -22.45 14.66 -15.13
CA ASN A 278 -22.68 13.66 -16.18
C ASN A 278 -21.39 13.06 -16.76
N VAL A 279 -20.22 13.33 -16.15
CA VAL A 279 -18.93 12.78 -16.54
C VAL A 279 -18.64 11.55 -15.68
N ALA A 280 -18.37 10.42 -16.34
CA ALA A 280 -18.07 9.15 -15.69
C ALA A 280 -16.65 8.69 -16.02
N HIS A 281 -15.98 8.11 -15.02
CA HIS A 281 -14.66 7.50 -15.14
C HIS A 281 -14.75 6.01 -14.88
N ALA A 282 -13.92 5.24 -15.60
CA ALA A 282 -13.73 3.83 -15.32
C ALA A 282 -12.99 3.68 -14.00
N ILE A 283 -13.39 2.71 -13.19
CA ILE A 283 -12.66 2.28 -12.00
C ILE A 283 -12.44 0.76 -12.06
N PRO A 284 -11.29 0.25 -11.59
CA PRO A 284 -11.08 -1.19 -11.50
C PRO A 284 -12.12 -1.86 -10.59
N ALA A 285 -12.56 -3.06 -10.95
CA ALA A 285 -13.31 -3.93 -10.07
C ALA A 285 -12.38 -5.00 -9.50
N GLU A 286 -12.37 -5.15 -8.19
CA GLU A 286 -11.58 -6.12 -7.46
C GLU A 286 -12.47 -7.19 -6.84
N PHE A 287 -12.12 -8.46 -7.00
CA PHE A 287 -12.82 -9.57 -6.37
C PHE A 287 -11.84 -10.55 -5.72
N ALA A 288 -12.05 -10.85 -4.44
CA ALA A 288 -11.41 -11.99 -3.80
C ALA A 288 -11.93 -13.30 -4.41
N VAL A 289 -11.01 -14.16 -4.87
CA VAL A 289 -11.36 -15.45 -5.47
C VAL A 289 -11.51 -16.48 -4.34
N PRO A 290 -12.71 -17.05 -4.11
CA PRO A 290 -12.89 -18.01 -3.02
C PRO A 290 -12.01 -19.26 -3.19
N GLU A 291 -11.58 -19.84 -2.06
CA GLU A 291 -10.91 -21.13 -2.04
C GLU A 291 -11.75 -22.20 -2.78
N GLY A 292 -11.07 -23.11 -3.49
CA GLY A 292 -11.71 -24.19 -4.23
C GLY A 292 -12.40 -23.75 -5.53
N THR A 293 -12.29 -22.47 -5.92
CA THR A 293 -12.71 -22.02 -7.24
C THR A 293 -11.85 -22.71 -8.31
N THR A 294 -12.50 -23.20 -9.37
CA THR A 294 -11.89 -23.90 -10.52
C THR A 294 -12.02 -23.10 -11.81
N SER A 295 -13.02 -22.21 -11.90
CA SER A 295 -13.15 -21.24 -12.98
C SER A 295 -14.02 -20.06 -12.53
N VAL A 296 -13.83 -18.92 -13.19
CA VAL A 296 -14.64 -17.71 -13.02
C VAL A 296 -15.33 -17.39 -14.34
N GLU A 297 -16.62 -17.05 -14.27
CA GLU A 297 -17.39 -16.49 -15.39
C GLU A 297 -17.66 -15.02 -15.11
N ILE A 298 -17.28 -14.15 -16.04
CA ILE A 298 -17.37 -12.69 -15.93
C ILE A 298 -18.35 -12.16 -16.98
N TRP A 299 -19.21 -11.22 -16.60
CA TRP A 299 -20.04 -10.44 -17.53
C TRP A 299 -20.36 -9.06 -16.96
N PHE A 300 -20.88 -8.18 -17.80
CA PHE A 300 -21.17 -6.80 -17.45
C PHE A 300 -22.59 -6.41 -17.84
N ALA A 301 -23.20 -5.52 -17.06
CA ALA A 301 -24.50 -4.94 -17.37
C ALA A 301 -24.44 -3.42 -17.24
N ASN A 302 -24.85 -2.71 -18.29
CA ASN A 302 -25.14 -1.28 -18.22
C ASN A 302 -26.66 -1.10 -18.12
N SER A 303 -27.13 -0.38 -17.10
CA SER A 303 -28.56 -0.16 -16.90
C SER A 303 -28.88 1.29 -16.54
N THR A 304 -30.01 1.79 -17.03
CA THR A 304 -30.53 3.09 -16.61
C THR A 304 -31.33 2.95 -15.31
N LEU A 305 -31.02 3.80 -14.34
CA LEU A 305 -31.76 3.99 -13.09
C LEU A 305 -32.83 5.10 -13.29
N GLY A 306 -33.90 5.10 -12.49
CA GLY A 306 -34.85 6.24 -12.48
C GLY A 306 -35.98 6.21 -13.53
N GLY A 307 -36.49 5.02 -13.88
CA GLY A 307 -37.77 4.83 -14.57
C GLY A 307 -37.70 4.42 -16.04
N SER A 308 -36.48 4.37 -16.63
CA SER A 308 -36.23 3.69 -17.90
C SER A 308 -35.90 2.21 -17.65
N SER A 309 -36.28 1.33 -18.59
CA SER A 309 -35.98 -0.11 -18.53
C SER A 309 -34.83 -0.51 -19.46
N CYS A 310 -33.99 0.44 -19.87
CA CYS A 310 -32.84 0.15 -20.73
C CYS A 310 -31.81 -0.67 -19.95
N ILE A 311 -31.48 -1.86 -20.46
CA ILE A 311 -30.37 -2.68 -20.01
C ILE A 311 -29.63 -3.22 -21.22
N GLU A 312 -28.30 -3.19 -21.17
CA GLU A 312 -27.41 -3.78 -22.16
C GLU A 312 -26.41 -4.69 -21.45
N TRP A 313 -25.95 -5.73 -22.15
CA TRP A 313 -25.05 -6.73 -21.59
C TRP A 313 -23.79 -6.86 -22.44
N ASP A 314 -22.65 -6.98 -21.77
CA ASP A 314 -21.44 -7.53 -22.37
C ASP A 314 -21.12 -8.88 -21.71
N SER A 315 -21.38 -9.95 -22.46
CA SER A 315 -21.32 -11.33 -21.96
C SER A 315 -20.77 -12.31 -22.99
N ASN A 316 -19.86 -11.88 -23.86
CA ASN A 316 -19.31 -12.74 -24.93
C ASN A 316 -20.42 -13.47 -25.72
N ASN A 317 -21.40 -12.70 -26.18
CA ASN A 317 -22.60 -13.20 -26.87
C ASN A 317 -23.43 -14.21 -26.04
N GLY A 318 -23.54 -13.98 -24.73
CA GLY A 318 -24.33 -14.81 -23.81
C GLY A 318 -23.60 -16.01 -23.20
N ASN A 319 -22.31 -16.21 -23.52
CA ASN A 319 -21.49 -17.29 -22.96
C ASN A 319 -20.71 -16.89 -21.70
N ASN A 320 -20.70 -15.61 -21.36
CA ASN A 320 -19.79 -14.98 -20.39
C ASN A 320 -18.30 -15.17 -20.76
N TYR A 321 -17.44 -14.38 -20.14
CA TYR A 321 -15.99 -14.53 -20.28
C TYR A 321 -15.50 -15.51 -19.22
N LYS A 322 -14.96 -16.65 -19.65
CA LYS A 322 -14.55 -17.72 -18.74
C LYS A 322 -13.04 -17.78 -18.60
N PHE A 323 -12.57 -17.79 -17.35
CA PHE A 323 -11.17 -17.95 -16.99
C PHE A 323 -11.02 -19.17 -16.08
N ASN A 324 -10.03 -20.01 -16.36
CA ASN A 324 -9.73 -21.15 -15.49
C ASN A 324 -8.88 -20.69 -14.32
N VAL A 325 -9.18 -21.21 -13.14
CA VAL A 325 -8.36 -21.02 -11.95
C VAL A 325 -7.28 -22.11 -11.95
N SER A 326 -6.01 -21.71 -11.85
CA SER A 326 -4.89 -22.62 -11.70
C SER A 326 -4.97 -23.30 -10.33
N SER A 327 -4.74 -24.61 -10.30
CA SER A 327 -4.58 -25.33 -9.05
C SER A 327 -3.25 -24.97 -8.39
N THR A 328 -3.16 -25.19 -7.09
CA THR A 328 -1.85 -25.15 -6.44
C THR A 328 -0.99 -26.33 -6.92
N PRO A 329 0.35 -26.21 -6.89
CA PRO A 329 1.20 -27.34 -7.24
C PRO A 329 0.96 -28.55 -6.36
N GLY A 330 0.94 -29.73 -6.96
CA GLY A 330 0.76 -30.99 -6.24
C GLY A 330 1.96 -31.37 -5.38
N TRP A 331 3.14 -30.86 -5.70
CA TRP A 331 4.35 -31.08 -4.91
C TRP A 331 5.39 -29.97 -5.12
N THR A 332 6.14 -29.65 -4.06
CA THR A 332 7.31 -28.77 -4.09
C THR A 332 8.41 -29.37 -3.21
N GLY A 333 9.68 -29.27 -3.62
CA GLY A 333 10.78 -29.85 -2.86
C GLY A 333 12.12 -29.89 -3.59
N ASN A 334 12.97 -30.87 -3.23
CA ASN A 334 14.34 -31.01 -3.73
C ASN A 334 15.18 -29.72 -3.59
N ASN A 335 15.11 -29.13 -2.40
CA ASN A 335 15.82 -27.92 -2.05
C ASN A 335 17.34 -28.14 -2.12
N ILE A 336 18.04 -27.31 -2.90
CA ILE A 336 19.48 -27.36 -3.04
C ILE A 336 20.09 -25.96 -2.92
N VAL A 337 21.32 -25.91 -2.40
CA VAL A 337 22.15 -24.72 -2.39
C VAL A 337 23.29 -24.92 -3.39
N LYS A 338 23.40 -24.01 -4.36
CA LYS A 338 24.46 -24.01 -5.37
C LYS A 338 25.32 -22.77 -5.20
N ILE A 339 26.48 -22.94 -4.57
CA ILE A 339 27.51 -21.92 -4.50
C ILE A 339 28.77 -22.47 -5.17
N SER A 340 29.16 -21.90 -6.32
CA SER A 340 30.27 -22.44 -7.13
C SER A 340 31.06 -21.36 -7.85
N ARG A 341 32.37 -21.58 -7.97
CA ARG A 341 33.31 -20.76 -8.75
C ARG A 341 33.58 -21.31 -10.16
N GLY A 342 33.34 -22.60 -10.37
CA GLY A 342 33.83 -23.35 -11.55
C GLY A 342 32.72 -23.94 -12.41
N ASP A 343 31.48 -23.71 -12.02
CA ASP A 343 30.29 -24.23 -12.68
C ASP A 343 29.28 -23.10 -12.76
N SER A 344 28.91 -22.74 -13.98
CA SER A 344 27.96 -21.67 -14.28
C SER A 344 26.51 -22.16 -14.37
N SER A 345 26.25 -23.45 -14.17
CA SER A 345 24.88 -23.94 -14.10
C SER A 345 24.19 -23.42 -12.85
N ALA A 346 22.95 -22.94 -13.01
CA ALA A 346 22.21 -22.32 -11.92
C ALA A 346 21.96 -23.27 -10.75
N CYS A 347 21.72 -24.56 -11.05
CA CYS A 347 21.24 -25.54 -10.06
C CYS A 347 21.94 -26.92 -10.16
N ASN A 348 22.62 -27.28 -11.25
CA ASN A 348 23.21 -28.61 -11.36
C ASN A 348 24.36 -28.78 -10.34
N ASN A 349 24.53 -29.99 -9.81
CA ASN A 349 25.55 -30.29 -8.80
C ASN A 349 25.48 -29.37 -7.56
N GLY A 350 24.29 -28.91 -7.18
CA GLY A 350 24.07 -28.23 -5.89
C GLY A 350 24.06 -29.23 -4.73
N THR A 351 24.30 -28.73 -3.53
CA THR A 351 24.24 -29.54 -2.31
C THR A 351 22.80 -29.55 -1.79
N PRO A 352 22.18 -30.72 -1.53
CA PRO A 352 20.88 -30.78 -0.87
C PRO A 352 20.89 -30.00 0.45
N TRP A 353 19.90 -29.14 0.64
CA TRP A 353 19.77 -28.37 1.87
C TRP A 353 19.19 -29.24 3.00
N SER A 354 19.71 -29.09 4.22
CA SER A 354 19.39 -29.97 5.35
C SER A 354 19.02 -29.25 6.65
N GLY A 355 18.40 -28.07 6.59
CA GLY A 355 17.69 -27.52 7.77
C GLY A 355 18.42 -26.52 8.66
N SER A 356 19.60 -26.03 8.29
CA SER A 356 20.33 -25.05 9.12
C SER A 356 20.32 -23.66 8.49
N THR A 357 21.49 -23.07 8.30
CA THR A 357 21.70 -21.72 7.77
C THR A 357 22.57 -21.82 6.54
N ILE A 358 22.21 -21.07 5.51
CA ILE A 358 23.03 -20.89 4.32
C ILE A 358 24.05 -19.81 4.64
N TYR A 359 25.34 -20.15 4.62
CA TYR A 359 26.40 -19.17 4.81
C TYR A 359 26.79 -18.59 3.46
N PHE A 360 26.67 -17.27 3.33
CA PHE A 360 27.05 -16.52 2.15
C PHE A 360 28.03 -15.41 2.54
N GLY A 361 29.28 -15.81 2.83
CA GLY A 361 30.30 -14.92 3.39
C GLY A 361 31.19 -14.25 2.34
N SER A 362 32.22 -13.53 2.79
CA SER A 362 33.14 -12.79 1.92
C SER A 362 33.72 -13.64 0.78
N TRP A 363 34.01 -14.92 1.02
CA TRP A 363 34.57 -15.78 -0.02
C TRP A 363 33.54 -16.10 -1.10
N GLU A 364 32.34 -16.52 -0.70
CA GLU A 364 31.24 -16.84 -1.61
C GLU A 364 30.87 -15.61 -2.43
N ARG A 365 30.71 -14.47 -1.76
CA ARG A 365 30.31 -13.18 -2.37
C ARG A 365 31.31 -12.66 -3.41
N THR A 366 32.60 -12.91 -3.22
CA THR A 366 33.66 -12.37 -4.12
C THR A 366 34.11 -13.33 -5.20
N ARG A 367 33.85 -14.64 -5.06
CA ARG A 367 34.43 -15.67 -5.93
C ARG A 367 33.43 -16.63 -6.55
N ALA A 368 32.20 -16.68 -6.05
CA ALA A 368 31.17 -17.52 -6.66
C ALA A 368 30.72 -16.89 -7.99
N VAL A 369 30.69 -17.71 -9.04
CA VAL A 369 30.06 -17.37 -10.32
C VAL A 369 28.55 -17.62 -10.24
N VAL A 370 28.14 -18.55 -9.38
CA VAL A 370 26.72 -18.86 -9.09
C VAL A 370 26.55 -18.97 -7.58
N GLY A 371 25.52 -18.31 -7.05
CA GLY A 371 25.12 -18.36 -5.64
C GLY A 371 23.60 -18.43 -5.53
N ASN A 372 23.05 -19.61 -5.77
CA ASN A 372 21.61 -19.82 -5.87
C ASN A 372 21.09 -20.77 -4.79
N PHE A 373 19.86 -20.51 -4.35
CA PHE A 373 18.99 -21.53 -3.78
C PHE A 373 18.07 -22.04 -4.90
N CYS A 374 17.96 -23.36 -5.07
CA CYS A 374 17.04 -23.92 -6.05
C CYS A 374 16.07 -24.90 -5.41
N LEU A 375 14.91 -25.03 -6.04
CA LEU A 375 13.87 -25.98 -5.68
C LEU A 375 13.08 -26.41 -6.91
N GLU A 376 12.35 -27.49 -6.76
CA GLU A 376 11.57 -28.12 -7.81
C GLU A 376 10.08 -28.06 -7.48
N VAL A 377 9.27 -27.87 -8.51
CA VAL A 377 7.81 -27.74 -8.44
C VAL A 377 7.19 -28.72 -9.42
N TRP A 378 6.23 -29.51 -8.96
CA TRP A 378 5.42 -30.36 -9.80
C TRP A 378 3.95 -29.98 -9.71
N GLN A 379 3.33 -29.83 -10.88
CA GLN A 379 1.90 -29.62 -11.01
C GLN A 379 1.38 -30.45 -12.18
N GLU A 380 0.38 -31.30 -11.88
CA GLU A 380 -0.24 -32.19 -12.86
C GLU A 380 -0.76 -31.41 -14.07
N GLY A 381 -0.40 -31.88 -15.26
CA GLY A 381 -0.81 -31.27 -16.53
C GLY A 381 -0.14 -29.92 -16.84
N VAL A 382 0.72 -29.40 -15.95
CA VAL A 382 1.43 -28.12 -16.13
C VAL A 382 2.93 -28.36 -16.30
N THR A 383 3.56 -29.14 -15.42
CA THR A 383 5.01 -29.37 -15.43
C THR A 383 5.41 -30.72 -16.05
N ASP A 384 4.44 -31.58 -16.38
CA ASP A 384 4.67 -32.93 -16.95
C ASP A 384 5.29 -32.94 -18.35
N PHE A 385 5.43 -31.77 -18.98
CA PHE A 385 6.04 -31.57 -20.28
C PHE A 385 6.75 -30.23 -20.33
N ASN A 386 7.57 -30.00 -21.36
CA ASN A 386 8.17 -28.70 -21.61
C ASN A 386 7.09 -27.69 -22.02
N ASN A 387 6.58 -26.95 -21.05
CA ASN A 387 5.46 -26.05 -21.20
C ASN A 387 5.92 -24.61 -21.48
N PRO A 388 5.70 -24.07 -22.69
CA PRO A 388 6.10 -22.71 -23.03
C PRO A 388 5.27 -21.62 -22.33
N GLN A 389 4.14 -21.99 -21.73
CA GLN A 389 3.25 -21.08 -20.99
C GLN A 389 3.37 -21.27 -19.46
N LEU A 390 4.42 -21.94 -18.98
CA LEU A 390 4.62 -22.20 -17.55
C LEU A 390 4.53 -20.93 -16.70
N TRP A 391 5.09 -19.82 -17.18
CA TRP A 391 5.08 -18.53 -16.50
C TRP A 391 3.68 -17.93 -16.29
N GLN A 392 2.67 -18.41 -17.02
CA GLN A 392 1.26 -18.02 -16.86
C GLN A 392 0.49 -18.96 -15.92
N GLN A 393 1.12 -20.06 -15.49
CA GLN A 393 0.44 -21.14 -14.77
C GLN A 393 1.03 -21.40 -13.38
N ILE A 394 2.28 -20.98 -13.17
CA ILE A 394 2.99 -21.02 -11.89
C ILE A 394 3.43 -19.60 -11.51
N ASP A 395 2.77 -19.01 -10.52
CA ASP A 395 3.24 -17.82 -9.82
C ASP A 395 4.29 -18.25 -8.77
N ALA A 396 5.57 -18.14 -9.12
CA ALA A 396 6.69 -18.54 -8.27
C ALA A 396 7.35 -17.30 -7.65
N ARG A 397 7.19 -17.13 -6.34
CA ARG A 397 7.74 -15.99 -5.58
C ARG A 397 8.61 -16.44 -4.43
N VAL A 398 9.57 -15.58 -4.10
CA VAL A 398 10.30 -15.61 -2.84
C VAL A 398 9.89 -14.39 -2.03
N TYR A 399 9.62 -14.62 -0.75
CA TYR A 399 9.45 -13.58 0.25
C TYR A 399 10.66 -13.61 1.16
N TYR A 400 11.27 -12.45 1.41
CA TYR A 400 12.47 -12.34 2.22
C TYR A 400 12.44 -11.08 3.08
N ARG A 401 13.05 -11.15 4.26
CA ARG A 401 13.31 -9.99 5.13
C ARG A 401 14.68 -10.11 5.76
N PHE A 402 15.27 -8.97 6.09
CA PHE A 402 16.41 -8.94 7.01
C PHE A 402 15.90 -8.79 8.45
N GLU A 403 16.74 -9.12 9.42
CA GLU A 403 16.37 -8.99 10.83
C GLU A 403 15.92 -7.56 11.17
N GLY A 404 14.70 -7.42 11.71
CA GLY A 404 14.10 -6.12 12.05
C GLY A 404 13.36 -5.42 10.91
N GLU A 405 13.30 -6.03 9.72
CA GLU A 405 12.64 -5.48 8.53
C GLU A 405 11.36 -6.23 8.17
N ASP A 406 10.49 -5.57 7.39
CA ASP A 406 9.31 -6.19 6.79
C ASP A 406 9.66 -7.16 5.65
N PHE A 407 8.78 -8.14 5.40
CA PHE A 407 8.92 -9.02 4.23
C PHE A 407 8.74 -8.24 2.93
N ARG A 408 9.72 -8.41 2.05
CA ARG A 408 9.71 -7.97 0.65
C ARG A 408 9.53 -9.21 -0.23
N SER A 409 9.08 -9.05 -1.47
CA SER A 409 8.90 -10.19 -2.39
C SER A 409 9.45 -9.94 -3.79
N LYS A 410 9.77 -11.01 -4.51
CA LYS A 410 10.09 -10.98 -5.94
C LYS A 410 9.82 -12.33 -6.60
N TYR A 411 9.67 -12.32 -7.92
CA TYR A 411 9.66 -13.53 -8.72
C TYR A 411 11.04 -14.23 -8.69
N ILE A 412 11.00 -15.57 -8.76
CA ILE A 412 12.20 -16.41 -8.92
C ILE A 412 12.30 -16.96 -10.34
N ASP A 413 13.52 -17.21 -10.80
CA ASP A 413 13.78 -17.54 -12.19
C ASP A 413 13.49 -19.02 -12.48
N PHE A 414 12.71 -19.30 -13.52
CA PHE A 414 12.62 -20.65 -14.09
C PHE A 414 13.95 -21.00 -14.77
N VAL A 415 14.51 -22.16 -14.46
CA VAL A 415 15.81 -22.61 -14.98
C VAL A 415 15.61 -23.62 -16.11
N ASP A 416 15.02 -24.76 -15.78
CA ASP A 416 14.81 -25.89 -16.67
C ASP A 416 13.85 -26.92 -16.03
N TYR A 417 13.76 -28.10 -16.63
CA TYR A 417 13.00 -29.22 -16.11
C TYR A 417 13.93 -30.33 -15.57
N THR A 418 13.62 -30.86 -14.40
CA THR A 418 14.20 -32.11 -13.87
C THR A 418 13.12 -33.20 -13.90
N GLY A 419 13.12 -34.07 -14.91
CA GLY A 419 12.02 -35.01 -15.11
C GLY A 419 10.71 -34.27 -15.40
N ASN A 420 9.68 -34.49 -14.58
CA ASN A 420 8.38 -33.80 -14.69
C ASN A 420 8.30 -32.52 -13.84
N ASN A 421 9.41 -32.09 -13.23
CA ASN A 421 9.41 -30.97 -12.31
C ASN A 421 9.99 -29.73 -12.99
N ALA A 422 9.34 -28.59 -12.83
CA ALA A 422 9.94 -27.30 -13.14
C ALA A 422 10.91 -26.90 -12.03
N ARG A 423 12.14 -26.52 -12.38
CA ARG A 423 13.17 -26.12 -11.43
C ARG A 423 13.35 -24.61 -11.45
N TYR A 424 13.31 -24.00 -10.27
CA TYR A 424 13.45 -22.57 -10.06
C TYR A 424 14.72 -22.24 -9.29
N ALA A 425 15.27 -21.04 -9.54
CA ALA A 425 16.45 -20.53 -8.86
C ALA A 425 16.19 -19.14 -8.25
N PHE A 426 16.63 -19.00 -7.01
CA PHE A 426 16.72 -17.73 -6.31
C PHE A 426 18.19 -17.34 -6.15
N ASN A 427 18.60 -16.28 -6.83
CA ASN A 427 19.96 -15.75 -6.78
C ASN A 427 20.18 -14.95 -5.48
N LEU A 428 20.93 -15.52 -4.54
CA LEU A 428 21.24 -14.92 -3.24
C LEU A 428 22.06 -13.64 -3.40
N ALA A 429 22.96 -13.58 -4.39
CA ALA A 429 23.75 -12.37 -4.65
C ALA A 429 22.90 -11.19 -5.12
N SER A 430 21.71 -11.44 -5.71
CA SER A 430 20.83 -10.37 -6.20
C SER A 430 20.25 -9.50 -5.08
N ILE A 431 20.27 -9.99 -3.85
CA ILE A 431 19.75 -9.30 -2.68
C ILE A 431 20.78 -9.19 -1.55
N ASP A 432 22.06 -9.48 -1.81
CA ASP A 432 23.14 -9.35 -0.85
C ASP A 432 23.20 -7.90 -0.33
N PRO A 433 22.93 -7.67 0.97
CA PRO A 433 22.93 -6.33 1.56
C PRO A 433 24.36 -5.82 1.78
N LEU A 434 25.33 -6.72 1.91
CA LEU A 434 26.73 -6.40 2.17
C LEU A 434 27.54 -6.22 0.88
N GLY A 435 26.88 -6.26 -0.30
CA GLY A 435 27.45 -6.15 -1.64
C GLY A 435 28.58 -5.13 -1.75
N ILE A 436 29.59 -5.39 -2.58
CA ILE A 436 30.65 -4.40 -2.82
C ILE A 436 29.98 -3.15 -3.38
N TYR A 437 30.12 -2.02 -2.68
CA TYR A 437 29.45 -0.74 -2.97
C TYR A 437 27.95 -0.69 -2.65
N ARG A 438 27.39 -1.62 -1.88
CA ARG A 438 26.03 -1.52 -1.35
C ARG A 438 26.07 -1.09 0.12
N CYS A 439 25.19 -0.15 0.46
CA CYS A 439 24.96 0.26 1.83
C CYS A 439 23.69 -0.43 2.32
N PRO A 440 23.76 -1.24 3.40
CA PRO A 440 22.57 -1.72 4.06
C PRO A 440 21.69 -0.54 4.46
N ASP A 441 20.40 -0.63 4.14
CA ASP A 441 19.34 0.29 4.56
C ASP A 441 18.78 -0.04 5.95
N PHE A 442 19.37 -1.02 6.62
CA PHE A 442 18.96 -1.56 7.92
C PHE A 442 20.17 -1.81 8.84
N GLU A 443 19.92 -2.03 10.13
CA GLU A 443 20.96 -2.27 11.12
C GLU A 443 21.61 -3.66 10.94
N THR A 444 22.94 -3.68 10.76
CA THR A 444 23.73 -4.91 10.71
C THR A 444 24.37 -5.21 12.06
N ARG A 445 24.74 -6.47 12.29
CA ARG A 445 25.43 -6.89 13.53
C ARG A 445 26.92 -6.99 13.30
N VAL A 446 27.74 -6.44 14.19
CA VAL A 446 29.19 -6.66 14.18
C VAL A 446 29.56 -7.67 15.26
N GLU A 447 30.08 -8.83 14.83
CA GLU A 447 30.57 -9.89 15.72
C GLU A 447 32.10 -9.90 15.73
N THR A 448 32.71 -10.09 16.90
CA THR A 448 34.16 -10.35 17.02
C THR A 448 34.41 -11.85 17.09
N LEU A 449 35.04 -12.40 16.05
CA LEU A 449 35.40 -13.81 15.99
C LEU A 449 36.46 -14.18 17.04
N PRO A 450 36.62 -15.47 17.39
CA PRO A 450 37.68 -15.93 18.29
C PRO A 450 39.11 -15.56 17.83
N SER A 451 39.31 -15.29 16.54
CA SER A 451 40.57 -14.79 15.97
C SER A 451 40.87 -13.32 16.32
N GLY A 452 39.90 -12.58 16.85
CA GLY A 452 39.96 -11.14 17.03
C GLY A 452 39.56 -10.33 15.79
N GLU A 453 39.30 -10.99 14.65
CA GLU A 453 38.71 -10.32 13.47
C GLU A 453 37.25 -9.96 13.73
N GLN A 454 36.83 -8.80 13.24
CA GLN A 454 35.44 -8.39 13.28
C GLN A 454 34.76 -8.73 11.95
N GLN A 455 33.54 -9.23 12.04
CA GLN A 455 32.68 -9.50 10.90
C GLN A 455 31.36 -8.75 11.05
N GLU A 456 30.93 -8.12 9.97
CA GLU A 456 29.59 -7.59 9.82
C GLU A 456 28.67 -8.69 9.31
N GLN A 457 27.47 -8.79 9.88
CA GLN A 457 26.49 -9.83 9.61
C GLN A 457 25.13 -9.21 9.30
N ALA A 458 24.48 -9.78 8.29
CA ALA A 458 23.07 -9.54 8.00
C ALA A 458 22.37 -10.90 7.87
N MET A 459 21.47 -11.18 8.80
CA MET A 459 20.64 -12.38 8.75
C MET A 459 19.39 -12.10 7.93
N MET A 460 19.10 -13.01 7.00
CA MET A 460 17.94 -12.95 6.15
C MET A 460 17.10 -14.20 6.34
N GLU A 461 15.81 -14.01 6.58
CA GLU A 461 14.81 -15.07 6.55
C GLU A 461 14.08 -15.00 5.20
N PHE A 462 13.82 -16.15 4.59
CA PHE A 462 13.05 -16.20 3.36
C PHE A 462 12.25 -17.50 3.23
N PHE A 463 11.22 -17.49 2.40
CA PHE A 463 10.46 -18.68 2.00
C PHE A 463 9.86 -18.46 0.61
N PHE A 464 9.27 -19.51 0.06
CA PHE A 464 8.70 -19.49 -1.29
C PHE A 464 7.19 -19.69 -1.26
N SER A 465 6.50 -19.07 -2.21
CA SER A 465 5.14 -19.43 -2.56
C SER A 465 5.04 -19.85 -4.03
N PHE A 466 4.15 -20.80 -4.29
CA PHE A 466 3.78 -21.20 -5.63
C PHE A 466 2.27 -21.22 -5.75
N ASN A 467 1.71 -20.37 -6.62
CA ASN A 467 0.25 -20.17 -6.73
C ASN A 467 -0.37 -19.92 -5.34
N GLY A 468 0.23 -19.01 -4.56
CA GLY A 468 -0.21 -18.67 -3.20
C GLY A 468 0.05 -19.73 -2.12
N GLN A 469 0.42 -20.96 -2.49
CA GLN A 469 0.77 -22.01 -1.53
C GLN A 469 2.20 -21.85 -1.04
N ILE A 470 2.39 -21.74 0.28
CA ILE A 470 3.71 -21.69 0.91
C ILE A 470 4.42 -23.05 0.76
N HIS A 471 5.67 -23.00 0.29
CA HIS A 471 6.58 -24.15 0.32
C HIS A 471 7.05 -24.42 1.75
N THR A 472 6.81 -25.63 2.25
CA THR A 472 7.28 -26.08 3.56
C THR A 472 8.32 -27.18 3.41
N THR A 473 9.28 -27.23 4.33
CA THR A 473 10.27 -28.30 4.34
C THR A 473 9.68 -29.53 5.04
N GLY A 474 9.80 -30.70 4.41
CA GLY A 474 8.91 -31.85 4.63
C GLY A 474 8.97 -32.57 5.99
N ASN A 475 9.60 -32.04 7.03
CA ASN A 475 9.69 -32.72 8.34
C ASN A 475 9.23 -31.88 9.54
N ASP A 476 9.34 -30.56 9.51
CA ASP A 476 8.97 -29.68 10.62
C ASP A 476 7.84 -28.70 10.26
N GLY A 477 7.42 -28.66 8.99
CA GLY A 477 6.43 -27.70 8.51
C GLY A 477 6.94 -26.26 8.53
N ASN A 478 8.23 -26.05 8.80
CA ASN A 478 8.84 -24.73 8.80
C ASN A 478 9.02 -24.28 7.34
N PRO A 479 8.43 -23.14 6.94
CA PRO A 479 8.62 -22.60 5.61
C PRO A 479 9.93 -21.81 5.48
N TYR A 480 10.53 -21.40 6.61
CA TYR A 480 11.62 -20.45 6.62
C TYR A 480 12.97 -21.10 6.37
N PHE A 481 13.72 -20.47 5.47
CA PHE A 481 15.13 -20.66 5.25
C PHE A 481 15.88 -19.43 5.78
N VAL A 482 17.09 -19.66 6.27
CA VAL A 482 17.94 -18.58 6.79
C VAL A 482 19.21 -18.49 5.95
N VAL A 483 19.57 -17.28 5.51
CA VAL A 483 20.90 -16.95 4.98
C VAL A 483 21.59 -16.00 5.94
N ASN A 484 22.83 -16.33 6.30
CA ASN A 484 23.70 -15.41 7.01
C ASN A 484 24.71 -14.82 6.02
N TYR A 485 24.51 -13.54 5.66
CA TYR A 485 25.49 -12.77 4.89
C TYR A 485 26.56 -12.27 5.84
N THR A 486 27.81 -12.57 5.55
CA THR A 486 28.93 -12.08 6.35
C THR A 486 29.97 -11.36 5.52
N ASP A 487 30.57 -10.33 6.10
CA ASP A 487 31.73 -9.65 5.52
C ASP A 487 32.72 -9.20 6.58
N TYR A 488 33.95 -8.89 6.16
CA TYR A 488 34.94 -8.28 7.05
C TYR A 488 34.48 -6.89 7.49
N TYR A 489 34.72 -6.57 8.76
CA TYR A 489 34.52 -5.25 9.34
C TYR A 489 35.86 -4.71 9.88
N PRO A 490 36.25 -3.47 9.54
CA PRO A 490 35.63 -2.58 8.56
C PRO A 490 35.86 -3.05 7.11
N ASN A 491 34.91 -2.76 6.20
CA ASN A 491 35.10 -2.91 4.76
C ASN A 491 35.28 -1.54 4.11
N GLN A 492 36.52 -1.19 3.77
CA GLN A 492 36.88 0.11 3.19
C GLN A 492 36.07 0.49 1.93
N PHE A 493 35.67 -0.49 1.10
CA PHE A 493 34.91 -0.22 -0.12
C PHE A 493 33.48 0.17 0.20
N ARG A 494 32.86 -0.52 1.18
CA ARG A 494 31.52 -0.19 1.66
C ARG A 494 31.52 1.15 2.39
N GLU A 495 32.44 1.35 3.34
CA GLU A 495 32.55 2.60 4.10
C GLU A 495 32.76 3.83 3.22
N SER A 496 33.57 3.71 2.16
CA SER A 496 33.78 4.83 1.22
C SER A 496 32.53 5.23 0.44
N ASN A 497 31.57 4.30 0.28
CA ASN A 497 30.33 4.53 -0.43
C ASN A 497 29.17 4.94 0.49
N CYS A 498 29.19 4.50 1.75
CA CYS A 498 28.09 4.75 2.70
C CYS A 498 28.27 6.01 3.55
N ASN A 499 29.49 6.58 3.58
CA ASN A 499 29.79 7.82 4.31
C ASN A 499 29.73 9.09 3.43
N GLN A 500 29.00 9.04 2.31
CA GLN A 500 28.70 10.19 1.43
C GLN A 500 27.21 10.50 1.51
#